data_AF-X0XM32-F1
#
_entry.id   AF-X0XM32-F1
#
_cell.length_a   1.000
_cell.length_b   1.000
_cell.length_c   1.000
_cell.angle_alpha   90.00
_cell.angle_beta   90.00
_cell.angle_gamma   90.00
#
_symmetry.space_group_name_H-M   'P 1'
#
loop_
_entity.id
_entity.type
_entity.pdbx_description
1 polymer ?
#
loop_
_entity_poly.entity_id
_entity_poly.type
_entity_poly.pdbx_seq_one_letter_code
_entity_poly.pdbx_strand_id
1 'polypeptide(L)'
;SKGAQALERLRAQEDRFFAVVILGQNAFVIIATALGTTIAIDLMGAVGIVLAPVIMILVVVIFGEMTPKILAVRAGERYALLAARPVEMVVILLTPVVRIFALVPNALSRLLGLSRQSRRLTVTEGELRMLIDIGTSEGALRQEEGELLERIFRFREGQVNEVMVPRTEVV
;
A
#
# COMPACT_ATOMS: atom_id res chain seq x y z
N SER A 1 14.95 6.40 -15.47
CA SER A 1 14.10 6.86 -16.60
C SER A 1 13.05 7.85 -16.09
N LYS A 2 12.37 8.62 -16.97
CA LYS A 2 11.27 9.52 -16.53
C LYS A 2 10.12 8.78 -15.83
N GLY A 3 9.88 7.50 -16.17
CA GLY A 3 8.92 6.64 -15.48
C GLY A 3 9.36 6.23 -14.08
N ALA A 4 10.65 5.98 -13.86
CA ALA A 4 11.19 5.65 -12.54
C ALA A 4 11.06 6.82 -11.54
N GLN A 5 11.33 8.05 -12.01
CA GLN A 5 11.16 9.26 -11.17
C GLN A 5 9.68 9.50 -10.81
N ALA A 6 8.76 9.27 -11.75
CA ALA A 6 7.32 9.35 -11.49
C ALA A 6 6.88 8.29 -10.45
N LEU A 7 7.37 7.06 -10.60
CA LEU A 7 7.08 5.96 -9.67
C LEU A 7 7.62 6.27 -8.26
N GLU A 8 8.81 6.83 -8.16
CA GLU A 8 9.41 7.24 -6.89
C GLU A 8 8.57 8.32 -6.18
N ARG A 9 8.06 9.32 -6.93
CA ARG A 9 7.16 10.35 -6.38
C ARG A 9 5.82 9.79 -5.92
N LEU A 10 5.25 8.86 -6.69
CA LEU A 10 4.04 8.15 -6.32
C LEU A 10 4.24 7.33 -5.04
N ARG A 11 5.38 6.63 -4.91
CA ARG A 11 5.76 5.90 -3.71
C ARG A 11 5.97 6.81 -2.50
N ALA A 12 6.62 7.96 -2.69
CA ALA A 12 6.81 8.95 -1.64
C ALA A 12 5.50 9.59 -1.15
N GLN A 13 4.43 9.55 -1.97
CA GLN A 13 3.11 10.08 -1.67
C GLN A 13 2.04 8.99 -1.65
N GLU A 14 2.40 7.82 -1.10
CA GLU A 14 1.56 6.62 -1.05
C GLU A 14 0.12 6.90 -0.59
N ASP A 15 -0.04 7.66 0.51
CA ASP A 15 -1.37 7.99 1.07
C ASP A 15 -2.25 8.75 0.06
N ARG A 16 -1.66 9.68 -0.71
CA ARG A 16 -2.39 10.47 -1.71
C ARG A 16 -2.70 9.63 -2.94
N PHE A 17 -1.74 8.84 -3.37
CA PHE A 17 -1.91 7.92 -4.48
C PHE A 17 -3.08 6.97 -4.21
N PHE A 18 -3.11 6.30 -3.06
CA PHE A 18 -4.22 5.41 -2.69
C PHE A 18 -5.55 6.15 -2.60
N ALA A 19 -5.58 7.33 -1.99
CA ALA A 19 -6.81 8.12 -1.90
C ALA A 19 -7.38 8.48 -3.28
N VAL A 20 -6.52 8.87 -4.24
CA VAL A 20 -6.94 9.13 -5.63
C VAL A 20 -7.44 7.87 -6.32
N VAL A 21 -6.72 6.75 -6.18
CA VAL A 21 -7.11 5.47 -6.80
C VAL A 21 -8.47 5.00 -6.26
N ILE A 22 -8.68 5.04 -4.95
CA ILE A 22 -9.94 4.66 -4.31
C ILE A 22 -11.08 5.56 -4.81
N LEU A 23 -10.85 6.88 -4.86
CA LEU A 23 -11.86 7.83 -5.33
C LEU A 23 -12.20 7.59 -6.80
N GLY A 24 -11.18 7.39 -7.65
CA GLY A 24 -11.37 7.11 -9.08
C GLY A 24 -12.09 5.80 -9.33
N GLN A 25 -11.69 4.71 -8.65
CA GLN A 25 -12.33 3.40 -8.76
C GLN A 25 -13.80 3.47 -8.33
N ASN A 26 -14.10 4.08 -7.18
CA ASN A 26 -15.47 4.19 -6.70
C ASN A 26 -16.34 5.04 -7.63
N ALA A 27 -15.82 6.16 -8.11
CA ALA A 27 -16.53 6.99 -9.08
C ALA A 27 -16.85 6.21 -10.37
N PHE A 28 -15.87 5.47 -10.90
CA PHE A 28 -16.07 4.62 -12.07
C PHE A 28 -17.16 3.57 -11.84
N VAL A 29 -17.11 2.84 -10.72
CA VAL A 29 -18.10 1.81 -10.39
C VAL A 29 -19.50 2.41 -10.28
N ILE A 30 -19.66 3.53 -9.58
CA ILE A 30 -20.96 4.19 -9.39
C ILE A 30 -21.50 4.70 -10.72
N ILE A 31 -20.69 5.39 -11.52
CA ILE A 31 -21.11 5.92 -12.82
C ILE A 31 -21.47 4.79 -13.77
N ALA A 32 -20.60 3.78 -13.89
CA ALA A 32 -20.84 2.63 -14.78
C ALA A 32 -22.12 1.89 -14.37
N THR A 33 -22.33 1.64 -13.08
CA THR A 33 -23.51 0.93 -12.58
C THR A 33 -24.77 1.77 -12.74
N ALA A 34 -24.71 3.08 -12.49
CA ALA A 34 -25.85 3.97 -12.70
C ALA A 34 -26.27 3.99 -14.18
N LEU A 35 -25.31 4.19 -15.09
CA LEU A 35 -25.56 4.19 -16.53
C LEU A 35 -26.06 2.82 -17.01
N GLY A 36 -25.40 1.74 -16.59
CA GLY A 36 -25.81 0.38 -16.93
C GLY A 36 -27.22 0.06 -16.44
N THR A 37 -27.58 0.52 -15.24
CA THR A 37 -28.93 0.35 -14.69
C THR A 37 -29.96 1.15 -15.48
N THR A 38 -29.66 2.41 -15.84
CA THR A 38 -30.59 3.21 -16.66
C THR A 38 -30.86 2.56 -18.02
N ILE A 39 -29.81 2.12 -18.72
CA ILE A 39 -29.92 1.45 -20.02
C ILE A 39 -30.72 0.14 -19.89
N ALA A 40 -30.47 -0.64 -18.84
CA ALA A 40 -31.18 -1.89 -18.63
C ALA A 40 -32.66 -1.69 -18.31
N ILE A 41 -33.02 -0.64 -17.58
CA ILE A 41 -34.42 -0.28 -17.34
C ILE A 41 -35.11 0.10 -18.65
N ASP A 42 -34.44 0.88 -19.50
CA ASP A 42 -35.00 1.28 -20.80
C ASP A 42 -35.23 0.07 -21.73
N LEU A 43 -34.39 -0.97 -21.64
CA LEU A 43 -34.48 -2.16 -22.48
C LEU A 43 -35.38 -3.26 -21.92
N MET A 44 -35.40 -3.45 -20.59
CA MET A 44 -36.01 -4.61 -19.92
C MET A 44 -37.10 -4.24 -18.91
N GLY A 45 -37.40 -2.95 -18.74
CA GLY A 45 -38.40 -2.45 -17.81
C GLY A 45 -38.08 -2.82 -16.35
N ALA A 46 -39.10 -3.21 -15.59
CA ALA A 46 -38.97 -3.49 -14.16
C ALA A 46 -37.98 -4.63 -13.82
N VAL A 47 -37.80 -5.60 -14.71
CA VAL A 47 -36.83 -6.70 -14.52
C VAL A 47 -35.39 -6.17 -14.57
N GLY A 48 -35.14 -5.14 -15.38
CA GLY A 48 -33.84 -4.49 -15.50
C GLY A 48 -33.33 -3.88 -14.18
N ILE A 49 -34.23 -3.46 -13.28
CA ILE A 49 -33.86 -2.87 -11.98
C ILE A 49 -33.05 -3.87 -11.13
N VAL A 50 -33.42 -5.15 -11.16
CA VAL A 50 -32.78 -6.19 -10.35
C VAL A 50 -31.64 -6.86 -11.10
N LEU A 51 -31.81 -7.08 -12.41
CA LEU A 51 -30.82 -7.80 -13.21
C LEU A 51 -29.58 -6.94 -13.50
N ALA A 52 -29.74 -5.62 -13.68
CA ALA A 52 -28.65 -4.75 -14.08
C ALA A 52 -27.54 -4.62 -13.03
N PRO A 53 -27.81 -4.39 -11.73
CA PRO A 53 -26.76 -4.35 -10.73
C PRO A 53 -25.95 -5.65 -10.67
N VAL A 54 -26.62 -6.81 -10.78
CA VAL A 54 -25.96 -8.13 -10.76
C VAL A 54 -25.01 -8.27 -11.96
N ILE A 55 -25.47 -7.94 -13.17
CA ILE A 55 -24.66 -8.00 -14.38
C ILE A 55 -23.52 -6.97 -14.30
N MET A 56 -23.79 -5.74 -13.87
CA MET A 56 -22.79 -4.68 -13.76
C MET A 56 -21.70 -5.02 -12.73
N ILE A 57 -22.04 -5.65 -11.61
CA ILE A 57 -21.05 -6.16 -10.66
C ILE A 57 -20.12 -7.15 -11.35
N LEU A 58 -20.66 -8.13 -12.07
CA LEU A 58 -19.83 -9.11 -12.78
C LEU A 58 -18.92 -8.44 -13.82
N VAL A 59 -19.47 -7.54 -14.63
CA VAL A 59 -18.72 -6.85 -15.69
C VAL A 59 -17.63 -5.96 -15.10
N VAL A 60 -17.98 -5.08 -14.16
CA VAL A 60 -17.03 -4.12 -13.58
C VAL A 60 -15.98 -4.83 -12.73
N VAL A 61 -16.35 -5.82 -11.93
CA VAL A 61 -15.38 -6.55 -11.11
C VAL A 61 -14.43 -7.36 -11.97
N ILE A 62 -14.92 -8.09 -12.99
CA ILE A 62 -14.05 -8.93 -13.80
C ILE A 62 -13.14 -8.08 -14.69
N PHE A 63 -13.73 -7.16 -15.47
CA PHE A 63 -12.99 -6.41 -16.50
C PHE A 63 -12.40 -5.10 -16.00
N GLY A 64 -13.07 -4.42 -15.07
CA GLY A 64 -12.67 -3.11 -14.56
C GLY A 64 -11.72 -3.19 -13.35
N GLU A 65 -11.85 -4.22 -12.51
CA GLU A 65 -11.06 -4.31 -11.27
C GLU A 65 -10.08 -5.49 -11.26
N MET A 66 -10.59 -6.72 -11.30
CA MET A 66 -9.78 -7.93 -11.08
C MET A 66 -8.75 -8.13 -12.18
N THR A 67 -9.15 -8.02 -13.45
CA THR A 67 -8.23 -8.24 -14.57
C THR A 67 -7.08 -7.21 -14.56
N PRO A 68 -7.31 -5.89 -14.46
CA PRO A 68 -6.23 -4.91 -14.35
C PRO A 68 -5.34 -5.15 -13.12
N LYS A 69 -5.92 -5.51 -11.97
CA LYS A 69 -5.17 -5.77 -10.73
C LYS A 69 -4.27 -7.00 -10.87
N ILE A 70 -4.77 -8.09 -11.44
CA ILE A 70 -3.99 -9.31 -11.69
C ILE A 70 -2.88 -9.03 -12.71
N LEU A 71 -3.18 -8.31 -13.79
CA LEU A 71 -2.18 -7.93 -14.79
C LEU A 71 -1.10 -7.04 -14.19
N ALA A 72 -1.46 -6.07 -13.34
CA ALA A 72 -0.50 -5.20 -12.67
C ALA A 72 0.44 -5.99 -11.76
N VAL A 73 -0.07 -6.96 -11.00
CA VAL A 73 0.74 -7.83 -10.13
C VAL A 73 1.66 -8.74 -10.95
N ARG A 74 1.16 -9.35 -12.04
CA ARG A 74 1.93 -10.32 -12.84
C ARG A 74 2.94 -9.69 -13.80
N ALA A 75 2.64 -8.50 -14.34
CA ALA A 75 3.48 -7.87 -15.37
C ALA A 75 4.63 -7.01 -14.79
N GLY A 76 4.72 -6.88 -13.45
CA GLY A 76 5.89 -6.37 -12.73
C GLY A 76 6.30 -4.92 -13.04
N GLU A 77 7.61 -4.68 -12.94
CA GLU A 77 8.26 -3.35 -12.96
C GLU A 77 8.08 -2.60 -14.29
N ARG A 78 8.00 -3.31 -15.42
CA ARG A 78 7.86 -2.69 -16.74
C ARG A 78 6.48 -2.04 -16.93
N TYR A 79 5.42 -2.68 -16.42
CA TYR A 79 4.08 -2.10 -16.39
C TYR A 79 3.99 -0.94 -15.42
N ALA A 80 4.62 -1.07 -14.23
CA ALA A 80 4.70 0.02 -13.27
C ALA A 80 5.39 1.27 -13.85
N LEU A 81 6.52 1.11 -14.55
CA LEU A 81 7.25 2.22 -15.17
C LEU A 81 6.48 2.88 -16.33
N LEU A 82 5.70 2.09 -17.09
CA LEU A 82 4.87 2.59 -18.18
C LEU A 82 3.65 3.36 -17.64
N ALA A 83 2.98 2.80 -16.64
CA ALA A 83 1.79 3.36 -16.02
C ALA A 83 2.08 4.53 -15.06
N ALA A 84 3.31 4.63 -14.53
CA ALA A 84 3.67 5.63 -13.52
C ALA A 84 3.35 7.07 -13.95
N ARG A 85 3.62 7.44 -15.20
CA ARG A 85 3.39 8.81 -15.69
C ARG A 85 1.90 9.16 -15.84
N PRO A 86 1.07 8.37 -16.56
CA PRO A 86 -0.35 8.68 -16.65
C PRO A 86 -1.02 8.67 -15.27
N VAL A 87 -0.62 7.75 -14.39
CA VAL A 87 -1.10 7.71 -13.00
C VAL A 87 -0.69 8.97 -12.22
N GLU A 88 0.57 9.40 -12.31
CA GLU A 88 1.04 10.64 -11.65
C GLU A 88 0.24 11.86 -12.12
N MET A 89 -0.08 11.96 -13.42
CA MET A 89 -0.91 13.07 -13.93
C MET A 89 -2.32 13.05 -13.33
N VAL A 90 -2.97 11.88 -13.26
CA VAL A 90 -4.29 11.73 -12.64
C VAL A 90 -4.24 12.07 -11.15
N VAL A 91 -3.20 11.63 -10.45
CA VAL A 91 -2.98 11.96 -9.03
C VAL A 91 -2.88 13.47 -8.84
N ILE A 92 -2.05 14.15 -9.62
CA ILE A 92 -1.90 15.61 -9.52
C ILE A 92 -3.23 16.32 -9.78
N LEU A 93 -3.97 15.89 -10.81
CA LEU A 93 -5.25 16.48 -11.19
C LEU A 93 -6.34 16.30 -10.12
N LEU A 94 -6.43 15.11 -9.52
CA LEU A 94 -7.46 14.78 -8.52
C LEU A 94 -7.05 15.11 -7.08
N THR A 95 -5.78 15.42 -6.83
CA THR A 95 -5.31 15.86 -5.50
C THR A 95 -6.12 17.01 -4.88
N PRO A 96 -6.48 18.10 -5.59
CA PRO A 96 -7.30 19.16 -5.00
C PRO A 96 -8.67 18.66 -4.54
N VAL A 97 -9.29 17.78 -5.33
CA VAL A 97 -10.57 17.15 -4.98
C VAL A 97 -10.40 16.30 -3.73
N VAL A 98 -9.41 15.40 -3.71
CA VAL A 98 -9.14 14.53 -2.55
C VAL A 98 -8.88 15.34 -1.27
N ARG A 99 -8.20 16.49 -1.35
CA ARG A 99 -7.99 17.37 -0.19
C ARG A 99 -9.29 17.90 0.41
N ILE A 100 -10.26 18.24 -0.44
CA ILE A 100 -11.59 18.68 0.02
C ILE A 100 -12.31 17.53 0.72
N PHE A 101 -12.33 16.34 0.09
CA PHE A 101 -12.94 15.15 0.70
C PHE A 101 -12.24 14.72 2.00
N ALA A 102 -10.94 14.99 2.13
CA ALA A 102 -10.19 14.72 3.35
C ALA A 102 -10.53 15.68 4.50
N LEU A 103 -11.22 16.80 4.29
CA LEU A 103 -11.60 17.71 5.37
C LEU A 103 -12.52 17.02 6.39
N VAL A 104 -13.48 16.21 5.92
CA VAL A 104 -14.45 15.53 6.79
C VAL A 104 -13.77 14.47 7.67
N PRO A 105 -12.99 13.50 7.14
CA PRO A 105 -12.23 12.57 7.96
C PRO A 105 -11.28 13.24 8.94
N ASN A 106 -10.59 14.31 8.54
CA ASN A 106 -9.68 15.05 9.44
C ASN A 106 -10.42 15.80 10.55
N ALA A 107 -11.61 16.33 10.28
CA ALA A 107 -12.45 16.96 11.30
C ALA A 107 -12.97 15.91 12.29
N LEU A 108 -13.43 14.77 11.77
CA LEU A 108 -13.92 13.66 12.60
C LEU A 108 -12.80 13.05 13.45
N SER A 109 -11.59 12.88 12.90
CA SER A 109 -10.45 12.36 13.66
C SER A 109 -10.07 13.27 14.82
N ARG A 110 -10.12 14.60 14.62
CA ARG A 110 -9.89 15.59 15.69
C ARG A 110 -10.98 15.51 16.76
N LEU A 111 -12.24 15.34 16.37
CA LEU A 111 -13.34 15.21 17.32
C LEU A 111 -13.23 13.93 18.17
N LEU A 112 -12.72 12.84 17.59
CA LEU A 112 -12.47 11.58 18.27
C LEU A 112 -11.17 11.57 19.09
N GLY A 113 -10.45 12.69 19.19
CA GLY A 113 -9.17 12.77 19.91
C GLY A 113 -8.03 11.99 19.25
N LEU A 114 -8.22 11.51 18.02
CA LEU A 114 -7.19 10.86 17.22
C LEU A 114 -6.26 11.95 16.67
N SER A 115 -5.25 12.31 17.46
CA SER A 115 -4.17 13.16 16.97
C SER A 115 -3.49 12.46 15.79
N ARG A 116 -2.99 13.23 14.81
CA ARG A 116 -2.08 12.70 13.80
C ARG A 116 -0.83 12.23 14.52
N GLN A 117 -0.82 10.99 15.01
CA GLN A 117 0.43 10.30 15.28
C GLN A 117 1.16 10.33 13.95
N SER A 118 2.21 11.16 13.89
CA SER A 118 3.28 11.01 12.92
C SER A 118 3.48 9.52 12.73
N ARG A 119 3.44 9.05 11.48
CA ARG A 119 3.83 7.70 11.05
C ARG A 119 5.29 7.49 11.47
N ARG A 120 5.53 7.36 12.78
CA ARG A 120 6.79 6.86 13.32
C ARG A 120 6.74 5.42 12.88
N LEU A 121 7.55 5.09 11.89
CA LEU A 121 7.98 3.73 11.65
C LEU A 121 8.66 3.25 12.93
N THR A 122 7.86 2.82 13.89
CA THR A 122 8.34 2.13 15.07
C THR A 122 8.50 0.69 14.63
N VAL A 123 9.57 0.40 13.91
CA VAL A 123 9.96 -0.98 13.67
C VAL A 123 10.48 -1.50 15.00
N THR A 124 9.78 -2.47 15.57
CA THR A 124 10.22 -3.13 16.78
C THR A 124 11.41 -4.03 16.50
N GLU A 125 12.20 -4.35 17.52
CA GLU A 125 13.33 -5.25 17.37
C GLU A 125 12.90 -6.64 16.86
N GLY A 126 11.76 -7.16 17.33
CA GLY A 126 11.20 -8.42 16.85
C GLY A 126 10.83 -8.38 15.36
N GLU A 127 10.29 -7.27 14.87
CA GLU A 127 10.02 -7.08 13.44
C GLU A 127 11.31 -6.97 12.63
N LEU A 128 12.35 -6.31 13.17
CA LEU A 128 13.68 -6.26 12.55
C LEU A 128 14.31 -7.66 12.43
N ARG A 129 14.24 -8.49 13.48
CA ARG A 129 14.73 -9.87 13.46
C ARG A 129 13.94 -10.74 12.47
N MET A 130 12.61 -10.58 12.41
CA MET A 130 11.77 -11.25 11.41
C MET A 130 12.20 -10.92 9.97
N LEU A 131 12.51 -9.65 9.67
CA LEU A 131 12.98 -9.25 8.34
C LEU A 131 14.36 -9.86 7.99
N ILE A 132 15.25 -10.00 8.97
CA ILE A 132 16.55 -10.64 8.80
C ILE A 132 16.40 -12.14 8.50
N ASP A 133 15.50 -12.82 9.21
CA ASP A 133 15.19 -14.24 8.98
C ASP A 133 14.60 -14.48 7.59
N ILE A 134 13.65 -13.64 7.17
CA ILE A 134 13.08 -13.68 5.82
C ILE A 134 14.16 -13.46 4.77
N GLY A 135 14.99 -12.42 4.93
CA GLY A 135 16.05 -12.10 3.98
C GLY A 135 17.10 -13.21 3.87
N THR A 136 17.40 -13.91 4.97
CA THR A 136 18.32 -15.07 4.97
C THR A 136 17.69 -16.28 4.29
N SER A 137 16.40 -16.53 4.52
CA SER A 137 15.65 -17.66 3.95
C SER A 137 15.39 -17.50 2.45
N GLU A 138 15.17 -16.27 1.99
CA GLU A 138 14.97 -15.95 0.57
C GLU A 138 16.30 -15.75 -0.20
N GLY A 139 17.45 -15.89 0.48
CA GLY A 139 18.78 -15.74 -0.10
C GLY A 139 19.17 -14.30 -0.45
N ALA A 140 18.41 -13.31 0.04
CA ALA A 140 18.73 -11.88 -0.10
C ALA A 140 19.86 -11.45 0.87
N LEU A 141 20.03 -12.15 1.98
CA LEU A 141 21.13 -12.02 2.95
C LEU A 141 21.89 -13.34 3.03
N ARG A 142 23.22 -13.27 3.14
CA ARG A 142 24.03 -14.47 3.41
C ARG A 142 23.85 -14.89 4.87
N GLN A 143 23.96 -16.19 5.14
CA GLN A 143 23.83 -16.74 6.49
C GLN A 143 24.77 -16.05 7.50
N GLU A 144 26.01 -15.76 7.08
CA GLU A 144 27.01 -15.03 7.86
C GLU A 144 26.57 -13.60 8.23
N GLU A 145 25.84 -12.93 7.33
CA GLU A 145 25.35 -11.56 7.53
C GLU A 145 24.18 -11.55 8.52
N GLY A 146 23.26 -12.52 8.42
CA GLY A 146 22.20 -12.71 9.39
C GLY A 146 22.72 -12.99 10.80
N GLU A 147 23.71 -13.88 10.92
CA GLU A 147 24.37 -14.16 12.20
C GLU A 147 25.07 -12.95 12.81
N LEU A 148 25.71 -12.12 11.98
CA LEU A 148 26.37 -10.90 12.43
C LEU A 148 25.37 -9.91 13.02
N LEU A 149 24.23 -9.71 12.37
CA LEU A 149 23.18 -8.81 12.84
C LEU A 149 22.59 -9.29 14.17
N GLU A 150 22.37 -10.60 14.30
CA GLU A 150 21.88 -11.20 15.56
C GLU A 150 22.87 -11.06 16.72
N ARG A 151 24.18 -11.11 16.43
CA ARG A 151 25.24 -10.83 17.41
C ARG A 151 25.25 -9.37 17.84
N ILE A 152 24.96 -8.43 16.95
CA ILE A 152 24.89 -7.00 17.27
C ILE A 152 23.72 -6.71 18.23
N PHE A 153 22.56 -7.34 18.02
CA PHE A 153 21.43 -7.21 18.97
C PHE A 153 21.79 -7.76 20.35
N ARG A 154 22.38 -8.97 20.41
CA ARG A 154 22.85 -9.56 21.67
C ARG A 154 23.94 -8.75 22.37
N PHE A 155 24.85 -8.13 21.62
CA PHE A 155 25.89 -7.26 22.19
C PHE A 155 25.31 -5.99 22.84
N ARG A 156 24.22 -5.45 22.30
CA ARG A 156 23.51 -4.31 22.90
C ARG A 156 22.78 -4.70 24.19
N GLU A 157 22.26 -5.93 24.26
CA GLU A 157 21.56 -6.47 25.43
C GLU A 157 22.51 -7.00 26.51
N GLY A 158 23.74 -7.35 26.13
CA GLY A 158 24.77 -7.88 27.02
C GLY A 158 25.17 -6.88 28.10
N GLN A 159 24.84 -7.20 29.36
CA GLN A 159 25.37 -6.48 30.51
C GLN A 159 26.90 -6.66 30.57
N VAL A 160 27.60 -5.57 30.86
CA VAL A 160 29.08 -5.46 30.99
C VAL A 160 29.72 -6.53 31.90
N ASN A 161 28.94 -7.27 32.67
CA ASN A 161 29.37 -8.35 33.56
C ASN A 161 29.80 -9.64 32.84
N GLU A 162 29.40 -9.88 31.57
CA GLU A 162 29.72 -11.13 30.85
C GLU A 162 31.10 -11.13 30.17
N VAL A 163 31.79 -9.98 30.14
CA VAL A 163 33.10 -9.82 29.46
C VAL A 163 34.25 -9.63 30.46
N MET A 164 33.97 -9.60 31.77
CA MET A 164 35.02 -9.48 32.78
C MET A 164 35.69 -10.83 33.06
N VAL A 165 36.99 -10.93 32.80
CA VAL A 165 37.83 -11.99 33.37
C VAL A 165 37.99 -11.69 34.87
N PRO A 166 37.59 -12.59 35.78
CA PRO A 166 37.83 -12.42 37.21
C PRO A 166 39.32 -12.19 37.49
N ARG A 167 39.66 -11.20 38.32
CA ARG A 167 41.05 -10.82 38.66
C ARG A 167 41.91 -11.95 39.25
N THR A 168 41.34 -13.13 39.51
CA THR A 168 42.03 -14.31 40.03
C THR A 168 42.83 -15.11 38.99
N GLU A 169 42.75 -14.78 37.70
CA GLU A 169 43.49 -15.48 36.62
C GLU A 169 44.46 -14.59 35.83
N VAL A 170 44.78 -13.39 36.35
CA VAL A 170 45.86 -12.57 35.79
C VAL A 170 47.18 -13.07 36.38
N VAL A 171 47.89 -13.93 35.65
CA VAL A 171 49.26 -14.38 35.95
C VAL A 171 50.25 -13.25 35.72
#